data_AF-A0A2M7ZFB3-F1
#
_entry.id   AF-A0A2M7ZFB3-F1
#
_cell.length_a   1.000
_cell.length_b   1.000
_cell.length_c   1.000
_cell.angle_alpha   90.00
_cell.angle_beta   90.00
_cell.angle_gamma   90.00
#
_symmetry.space_group_name_H-M   'P 1'
#
loop_
_entity.id
_entity.type
_entity.pdbx_description
1 polymer ?
#
loop_
_entity_poly.entity_id
_entity_poly.type
_entity_poly.pdbx_seq_one_letter_code
_entity_poly.pdbx_strand_id
1 'polypeptide(L)'
;MDIKDFNHKIKIIVRFSDLDAMQHVNNSRYLTYLEEARIEYFNSLFKRGKNRMDFEAIIARIEIDYLYPIVLGDDVAVFTRV
;
A
#
# COMPACT_ATOMS: atom_id res chain seq x y z
N MET A 1 10.20 -14.36 -4.76
CA MET A 1 8.89 -14.51 -4.10
C MET A 1 7.84 -14.42 -5.21
N ASP A 2 6.84 -15.29 -5.21
CA ASP A 2 5.78 -15.27 -6.21
C ASP A 2 4.60 -14.44 -5.66
N ILE A 3 3.83 -13.80 -6.54
CA ILE A 3 2.64 -13.04 -6.15
C ILE A 3 1.59 -13.94 -5.45
N LYS A 4 1.65 -15.25 -5.70
CA LYS A 4 0.82 -16.28 -5.05
C LYS A 4 1.10 -16.43 -3.55
N ASP A 5 2.24 -15.95 -3.06
CA ASP A 5 2.59 -16.01 -1.65
C ASP A 5 1.84 -14.94 -0.81
N PHE A 6 1.01 -14.12 -1.44
CA PHE A 6 0.28 -13.02 -0.80
C PHE A 6 -1.22 -13.33 -0.64
N ASN A 7 -1.72 -13.17 0.59
CA ASN A 7 -3.10 -13.54 0.96
C ASN A 7 -4.10 -12.38 0.88
N HIS A 8 -3.65 -11.19 0.51
CA HIS A 8 -4.45 -9.99 0.45
C HIS A 8 -4.03 -9.10 -0.71
N LYS A 9 -5.00 -8.42 -1.34
CA LYS A 9 -4.78 -7.52 -2.47
C LYS A 9 -5.77 -6.36 -2.40
N ILE A 10 -5.26 -5.15 -2.60
CA ILE A 10 -6.10 -3.96 -2.83
C ILE A 10 -5.71 -3.28 -4.14
N LYS A 11 -6.68 -2.59 -4.74
CA LYS A 11 -6.42 -1.69 -5.87
C LYS A 11 -6.10 -0.31 -5.36
N ILE A 12 -5.11 0.34 -5.97
CA ILE A 12 -4.74 1.72 -5.68
C ILE A 12 -5.08 2.58 -6.89
N ILE A 13 -5.75 3.69 -6.65
CA ILE A 13 -5.98 4.72 -7.67
C ILE A 13 -4.89 5.77 -7.50
N VAL A 14 -3.96 5.83 -8.47
CA VAL A 14 -2.91 6.85 -8.50
C VAL A 14 -3.54 8.22 -8.72
N ARG A 15 -3.28 9.15 -7.80
CA ARG A 15 -3.79 10.52 -7.88
C ARG A 15 -2.74 11.44 -8.48
N PHE A 16 -3.18 12.50 -9.14
CA PHE A 16 -2.28 13.56 -9.60
C PHE A 16 -1.44 14.13 -8.44
N SER A 17 -2.01 14.23 -7.24
CA SER A 17 -1.34 14.69 -6.01
C SER A 17 -0.24 13.76 -5.49
N ASP A 18 -0.18 12.54 -6.02
CA ASP A 18 0.82 11.56 -5.62
C ASP A 18 2.09 11.67 -6.47
N LEU A 19 2.00 12.36 -7.61
CA LEU A 19 3.13 12.58 -8.50
C LEU A 19 4.05 13.68 -7.99
N ASP A 20 5.34 13.58 -8.31
CA ASP A 20 6.29 14.67 -8.15
C ASP A 20 6.64 15.36 -9.48
N ALA A 21 7.63 16.25 -9.45
CA ALA A 21 8.08 17.02 -10.61
C ALA A 21 8.61 16.14 -11.76
N MET A 22 8.97 14.88 -11.49
CA MET A 22 9.38 13.91 -12.52
C MET A 22 8.19 13.17 -13.14
N GLN A 23 6.95 13.53 -12.76
CA GLN A 23 5.69 12.97 -13.27
C GLN A 23 5.45 11.49 -12.93
N HIS A 24 6.18 10.96 -11.94
CA HIS A 24 5.94 9.63 -11.38
C HIS A 24 5.50 9.76 -9.93
N VAL A 25 4.90 8.71 -9.38
CA VAL A 25 4.51 8.66 -7.96
C VAL A 25 5.75 8.94 -7.11
N ASN A 26 5.65 9.93 -6.24
CA ASN A 26 6.73 10.27 -5.33
C ASN A 26 7.05 9.11 -4.40
N ASN A 27 8.33 8.87 -4.15
CA ASN A 27 8.81 7.74 -3.36
C ASN A 27 8.13 7.64 -1.98
N SER A 28 7.83 8.78 -1.33
CA SER A 28 7.16 8.80 -0.03
C SER A 28 5.69 8.34 -0.07
N ARG A 29 5.01 8.49 -1.20
CA ARG A 29 3.59 8.10 -1.37
C ARG A 29 3.37 6.60 -1.38
N TYR A 30 4.39 5.82 -1.76
CA TYR A 30 4.32 4.36 -1.67
C TYR A 30 4.04 3.89 -0.24
N LEU A 31 4.57 4.58 0.77
CA LEU A 31 4.28 4.23 2.16
C LEU A 31 2.79 4.39 2.50
N THR A 32 2.12 5.40 1.95
CA THR A 32 0.68 5.59 2.12
C THR A 32 -0.11 4.44 1.48
N TYR A 33 0.27 4.00 0.28
CA TYR A 33 -0.38 2.85 -0.39
C TYR A 33 -0.19 1.54 0.40
N LEU A 34 1.02 1.32 0.92
CA LEU A 34 1.33 0.16 1.78
C LEU A 34 0.55 0.22 3.11
N GLU A 35 0.38 1.41 3.68
CA GLU A 35 -0.39 1.62 4.90
C GLU A 35 -1.88 1.34 4.70
N GLU A 36 -2.47 1.82 3.59
CA GLU A 36 -3.87 1.53 3.23
C GLU A 36 -4.10 0.01 3.15
N ALA A 37 -3.22 -0.70 2.44
CA ALA A 37 -3.28 -2.16 2.33
C ALA A 37 -3.10 -2.86 3.68
N ARG A 38 -2.19 -2.36 4.54
CA ARG A 38 -1.96 -2.91 5.88
C ARG A 38 -3.19 -2.75 6.78
N ILE A 39 -3.81 -1.58 6.77
CA ILE A 39 -4.99 -1.29 7.59
C ILE A 39 -6.16 -2.16 7.15
N GLU A 40 -6.41 -2.29 5.85
CA GLU A 40 -7.46 -3.17 5.33
C GLU A 40 -7.18 -4.63 5.69
N TYR A 41 -5.95 -5.11 5.47
CA TYR A 41 -5.61 -6.49 5.74
C TYR A 41 -5.75 -6.84 7.23
N PHE A 42 -5.24 -5.99 8.11
CA PHE A 42 -5.36 -6.18 9.55
C PHE A 42 -6.82 -6.21 10.01
N ASN A 43 -7.64 -5.27 9.53
CA ASN A 43 -9.05 -5.26 9.86
C ASN A 43 -9.74 -6.55 9.37
N SER A 44 -9.35 -7.08 8.21
CA SER A 44 -9.87 -8.35 7.69
C SER A 44 -9.47 -9.55 8.57
N LEU A 45 -8.20 -9.64 8.99
CA LEU A 45 -7.67 -10.75 9.80
C LEU A 45 -8.35 -10.83 11.16
N PHE A 46 -8.56 -9.68 11.80
CA PHE A 46 -9.17 -9.58 13.13
C PHE A 46 -10.69 -9.41 13.09
N LYS A 47 -11.32 -9.54 11.91
CA LYS A 47 -12.77 -9.35 11.68
C LYS A 47 -13.30 -8.05 12.30
N ARG A 48 -12.46 -7.01 12.26
CA ARG A 48 -12.82 -5.67 12.73
C ARG A 48 -13.71 -5.05 11.66
N GLY A 49 -14.71 -4.26 12.07
CA GLY A 49 -15.53 -3.50 11.14
C GLY A 49 -14.66 -2.68 10.16
N LYS A 50 -15.14 -2.46 8.94
CA LYS A 50 -14.39 -1.72 7.90
C LYS A 50 -13.96 -0.35 8.42
N ASN A 51 -12.75 0.07 8.05
CA ASN A 51 -12.20 1.42 8.30
C ASN A 51 -11.99 1.79 9.78
N ARG A 52 -11.77 0.79 10.63
CA ARG A 52 -11.31 1.04 12.01
C ARG A 52 -9.86 1.54 12.01
N MET A 53 -9.66 2.68 12.68
CA MET A 53 -8.36 3.37 12.79
C MET A 53 -7.73 3.26 14.19
N ASP A 54 -8.40 2.58 15.14
CA ASP A 54 -7.87 2.23 16.45
C ASP A 54 -6.80 1.14 16.30
N PHE A 55 -5.61 1.51 15.84
CA PHE A 55 -4.48 0.60 15.73
C PHE A 55 -3.58 0.73 16.96
N GLU A 56 -3.49 -0.34 17.75
CA GLU A 56 -2.62 -0.41 18.93
C GLU A 56 -1.20 -0.90 18.57
N ALA A 57 -0.71 -0.53 17.38
CA ALA A 57 0.62 -0.93 16.92
C ALA A 57 1.37 0.24 16.29
N ILE A 58 2.67 0.30 16.55
CA ILE A 58 3.60 1.29 15.98
C ILE A 58 4.50 0.58 14.97
N ILE A 59 4.78 1.24 13.86
CA ILE A 59 5.72 0.74 12.86
C ILE A 59 7.15 1.05 13.29
N ALA A 60 7.92 0.00 13.60
CA ALA A 60 9.31 0.13 14.05
C ALA A 60 10.33 0.21 12.90
N ARG A 61 10.03 -0.40 11.74
CA ARG A 61 10.91 -0.44 10.57
C ARG A 61 10.10 -0.59 9.29
N ILE A 62 10.53 0.12 8.25
CA ILE A 62 10.02 0.02 6.88
C ILE A 62 11.23 -0.07 5.96
N GLU A 63 11.16 -0.96 4.97
CA GLU A 63 12.12 -1.07 3.88
C GLU A 63 11.37 -1.15 2.57
N ILE A 64 11.81 -0.37 1.57
CA ILE A 64 11.20 -0.32 0.25
C ILE A 64 12.32 -0.26 -0.78
N ASP A 65 12.34 -1.25 -1.67
CA ASP A 65 13.15 -1.25 -2.88
C ASP A 65 12.30 -0.75 -4.05
N TYR A 66 12.67 0.40 -4.63
CA TYR A 66 11.97 1.00 -5.76
C TYR A 66 12.55 0.45 -7.07
N LEU A 67 11.82 -0.45 -7.73
CA LEU A 67 12.31 -1.13 -8.94
C LEU A 67 11.90 -0.42 -10.24
N TYR A 68 10.66 0.04 -10.32
CA TYR A 68 10.10 0.71 -11.49
C TYR A 68 9.17 1.85 -11.05
N PRO A 69 9.10 2.96 -11.81
CA PRO A 69 8.19 4.05 -11.50
C PRO A 69 6.74 3.67 -11.81
N ILE A 70 5.81 4.14 -10.97
CA ILE A 70 4.38 4.15 -11.23
C ILE A 70 4.02 5.52 -11.79
N VAL A 71 3.19 5.56 -12.84
CA VAL A 71 2.73 6.78 -13.48
C VAL A 71 1.20 6.90 -13.43
N LEU A 72 0.68 8.09 -13.77
CA LEU A 72 -0.75 8.31 -13.79
C LEU A 72 -1.44 7.39 -14.82
N GLY A 73 -2.47 6.68 -14.39
CA GLY A 73 -3.26 5.78 -15.24
C GLY A 73 -2.84 4.31 -15.19
N ASP A 74 -1.76 3.97 -14.49
CA ASP A 74 -1.38 2.58 -14.26
C ASP A 74 -2.42 1.81 -13.43
N ASP A 75 -2.65 0.53 -13.75
CA ASP A 75 -3.45 -0.37 -12.92
C ASP A 75 -2.58 -0.91 -11.78
N VAL A 76 -2.63 -0.20 -10.65
CA VAL A 76 -1.78 -0.49 -9.48
C VAL A 76 -2.54 -1.35 -8.48
N ALA A 77 -1.86 -2.37 -7.98
CA ALA A 77 -2.34 -3.15 -6.84
C ALA A 77 -1.23 -3.37 -5.82
N VAL A 78 -1.61 -3.35 -4.54
CA VAL A 78 -0.73 -3.70 -3.42
C VAL A 78 -1.12 -5.08 -2.91
N PHE A 79 -0.14 -5.95 -2.78
CA PHE A 79 -0.29 -7.29 -2.24
C PHE A 79 0.33 -7.36 -0.84
N THR A 80 -0.40 -7.93 0.13
CA THR A 80 0.01 -7.96 1.54
C THR A 80 -0.01 -9.39 2.09
N ARG A 81 0.95 -9.71 2.96
CA ARG A 81 1.03 -10.96 3.72
C ARG A 81 1.66 -10.71 5.09
N VAL A 82 1.48 -11.66 6.00
CA VAL A 82 2.21 -11.79 7.27
C VAL A 82 3.11 -13.01 7.17
#